data_AF-A0A519KUX7-F1
#
_entry.id   AF-A0A519KUX7-F1
#
_cell.length_a   1.000
_cell.length_b   1.000
_cell.length_c   1.000
_cell.angle_alpha   90.00
_cell.angle_beta   90.00
_cell.angle_gamma   90.00
#
_symmetry.space_group_name_H-M   'P 1'
#
loop_
_entity.id
_entity.type
_entity.pdbx_description
1 polymer ?
#
loop_
_entity_poly.entity_id
_entity_poly.type
_entity_poly.pdbx_seq_one_letter_code
_entity_poly.pdbx_strand_id
1 'polypeptide(L)'
;MDDFKDFFKDLRDRITSPLFGSFIISWLVCNWELVFLILFNNADTLKKDRYSIIYYSFLNQPTYKLLLFPLIGAGIYLYFYPIVKNEIKLYHATKQAENDHRILEKTRGYSIPLENYIEQLDGFEKEKKSLADQIAEQIQIREQRNDAISKASEMQEKLSKLETSNADLQAELTNIKSLNNSMVNGIWKADLTYEDNTSEIQKWEFEDSVLTTPTRSYLVSDFFVKADKSAFGMHLRFLEANGAARPDEIPVIFKKSGRIWVSAGFGKIRMIMLTRERTNLYDTAA
;
A
#
# COMPACT_ATOMS: atom_id res chain seq x y z
N MET A 1 13.27 -25.63 12.58
CA MET A 1 13.76 -26.34 11.37
C MET A 1 13.47 -25.53 10.12
N ASP A 2 12.41 -24.70 10.15
CA ASP A 2 12.06 -23.78 9.06
C ASP A 2 13.02 -22.59 8.92
N ASP A 3 13.55 -22.05 10.03
CA ASP A 3 14.53 -20.96 9.99
C ASP A 3 15.82 -21.30 9.22
N PHE A 4 16.24 -22.57 9.25
CA PHE A 4 17.39 -23.04 8.46
C PHE A 4 17.06 -23.06 6.97
N LYS A 5 15.86 -23.49 6.59
CA LYS A 5 15.44 -23.52 5.19
C LYS A 5 15.31 -22.11 4.62
N ASP A 6 14.78 -21.18 5.41
CA ASP A 6 14.66 -19.77 5.02
C ASP A 6 16.04 -19.11 4.88
N PHE A 7 16.99 -19.41 5.79
CA PHE A 7 18.38 -18.97 5.63
C PHE A 7 19.05 -19.52 4.36
N PHE A 8 18.88 -20.81 4.05
CA PHE A 8 19.43 -21.39 2.81
C PHE A 8 18.76 -20.85 1.56
N LYS A 9 17.48 -20.47 1.63
CA LYS A 9 16.74 -19.85 0.52
C LYS A 9 17.27 -18.44 0.22
N ASP A 10 17.44 -17.61 1.24
CA ASP A 10 18.03 -16.27 1.09
C ASP A 10 19.49 -16.34 0.62
N LEU A 11 20.26 -17.30 1.14
CA LEU A 11 21.64 -17.53 0.70
C LEU A 11 21.67 -17.97 -0.77
N ARG A 12 20.74 -18.84 -1.19
CA ARG A 12 20.60 -19.29 -2.58
C ARG A 12 20.27 -18.14 -3.50
N ASP A 13 19.32 -17.28 -3.13
CA ASP A 13 18.92 -16.13 -3.95
C ASP A 13 20.09 -15.14 -4.11
N ARG A 14 20.89 -14.95 -3.06
CA ARG A 14 22.11 -14.12 -3.12
C ARG A 14 23.24 -14.77 -3.92
N ILE A 15 23.48 -16.07 -3.79
CA ILE A 15 24.47 -16.83 -4.58
C ILE A 15 24.08 -16.90 -6.06
N THR A 16 22.78 -16.82 -6.37
CA THR A 16 22.28 -16.76 -7.75
C THR A 16 22.65 -15.45 -8.45
N SER A 17 23.00 -14.40 -7.70
CA SER A 17 23.60 -13.20 -8.29
C SER A 17 24.97 -13.55 -8.88
N PRO A 18 25.18 -13.37 -10.20
CA PRO A 18 26.44 -13.71 -10.87
C PRO A 18 27.66 -13.04 -10.24
N LEU A 19 27.48 -11.82 -9.70
CA LEU A 19 28.54 -11.06 -9.05
C LEU A 19 28.89 -11.62 -7.66
N PHE A 20 27.89 -12.01 -6.88
CA PHE A 20 28.11 -12.52 -5.53
C PHE A 20 28.70 -13.93 -5.58
N GLY A 21 28.20 -14.78 -6.49
CA GLY A 21 28.76 -16.10 -6.74
C GLY A 21 30.21 -16.03 -7.22
N SER A 22 30.51 -15.16 -8.20
CA SER A 22 31.89 -14.98 -8.69
C SER A 22 32.81 -14.38 -7.64
N PHE A 23 32.31 -13.47 -6.80
CA PHE A 23 33.05 -12.93 -5.66
C PHE A 23 33.40 -13.98 -4.63
N ILE A 24 32.46 -14.84 -4.22
CA ILE A 24 32.74 -15.93 -3.28
C ILE A 24 33.81 -16.86 -3.85
N ILE A 25 33.66 -17.29 -5.10
CA ILE A 25 34.64 -18.19 -5.74
C ILE A 25 36.01 -17.51 -5.83
N SER A 26 36.06 -16.25 -6.29
CA SER A 26 37.31 -15.50 -6.36
C SER A 26 37.94 -15.28 -4.98
N TRP A 27 37.11 -15.07 -3.95
CA TRP A 27 37.58 -14.91 -2.57
C TRP A 27 38.17 -16.20 -2.03
N LEU A 28 37.53 -17.34 -2.27
CA LEU A 28 38.04 -18.65 -1.87
C LEU A 28 39.37 -18.98 -2.56
N VAL A 29 39.52 -18.60 -3.83
CA VAL A 29 40.77 -18.80 -4.59
C VAL A 29 41.89 -17.87 -4.10
N CYS A 30 41.59 -16.58 -3.91
CA CYS A 30 42.59 -15.61 -3.42
C CYS A 30 43.02 -15.87 -1.98
N ASN A 31 42.13 -16.41 -1.14
CA ASN A 31 42.37 -16.72 0.27
C ASN A 31 42.50 -18.24 0.51
N TRP A 32 43.08 -18.97 -0.45
CA TRP A 32 43.12 -20.44 -0.43
C TRP A 32 43.82 -21.01 0.81
N GLU A 33 44.82 -20.32 1.38
CA GLU A 33 45.50 -20.74 2.61
C GLU A 33 44.53 -20.82 3.80
N LEU A 34 43.63 -19.84 3.92
CA LEU A 34 42.61 -19.79 4.97
C LEU A 34 41.57 -20.90 4.76
N VAL A 35 41.11 -21.06 3.52
CA VAL A 35 40.15 -22.12 3.15
C VAL A 35 40.74 -23.50 3.43
N PHE A 36 41.99 -23.71 3.05
CA PHE A 36 42.71 -24.95 3.31
C PHE A 36 42.87 -25.22 4.81
N LEU A 37 43.24 -24.19 5.59
CA LEU A 37 43.36 -24.27 7.04
C LEU A 37 42.03 -24.65 7.72
N ILE A 38 40.91 -24.13 7.22
CA ILE A 38 39.56 -24.40 7.74
C ILE A 38 39.10 -25.82 7.36
N LEU A 39 39.31 -26.24 6.11
CA LEU A 39 38.77 -27.50 5.59
C LEU A 39 39.59 -28.74 5.98
N PHE A 40 40.91 -28.63 6.10
CA PHE A 40 41.81 -29.81 6.19
C PHE A 40 42.48 -30.01 7.55
N ASN A 41 42.34 -29.10 8.52
CA ASN A 41 42.90 -29.32 9.85
C ASN A 41 41.90 -29.94 10.83
N ASN A 42 42.26 -31.09 11.38
CA ASN A 42 41.52 -31.78 12.44
C ASN A 42 41.63 -31.05 13.79
N ALA A 43 40.51 -30.95 14.51
CA ALA A 43 40.32 -30.24 15.79
C ALA A 43 41.41 -30.47 16.86
N ASP A 44 42.06 -31.64 16.85
CA ASP A 44 42.94 -32.10 17.93
C ASP A 44 44.41 -31.67 17.80
N THR A 45 44.92 -31.36 16.60
CA THR A 45 46.30 -30.87 16.42
C THR A 45 46.44 -29.35 16.63
N LEU A 46 45.36 -28.68 17.05
CA LEU A 46 45.16 -27.24 16.86
C LEU A 46 45.27 -26.36 18.11
N LYS A 47 45.65 -26.92 19.26
CA LYS A 47 45.51 -26.25 20.56
C LYS A 47 46.69 -25.34 20.98
N LYS A 48 47.84 -25.33 20.30
CA LYS A 48 49.04 -24.62 20.81
C LYS A 48 49.54 -23.40 20.01
N ASP A 49 49.43 -23.36 18.69
CA ASP A 49 50.05 -22.27 17.87
C ASP A 49 49.06 -21.51 16.95
N ARG A 50 47.74 -21.66 17.15
CA ARG A 50 46.76 -21.27 16.12
C ARG A 50 46.40 -19.79 16.09
N TYR A 51 46.35 -19.13 17.25
CA TYR A 51 46.03 -17.70 17.26
C TYR A 51 47.11 -16.92 16.53
N SER A 52 48.39 -17.24 16.72
CA SER A 52 49.46 -16.55 16.00
C SER A 52 49.39 -16.75 14.50
N ILE A 53 49.18 -17.96 13.97
CA ILE A 53 49.17 -18.18 12.51
C ILE A 53 47.95 -17.52 11.85
N ILE A 54 46.74 -17.68 12.40
CA ILE A 54 45.54 -17.04 11.84
C ILE A 54 45.61 -15.52 12.00
N TYR A 55 46.10 -15.03 13.16
CA TYR A 55 46.29 -13.60 13.42
C TYR A 55 47.35 -13.01 12.47
N TYR A 56 48.48 -13.67 12.28
CA TYR A 56 49.54 -13.19 11.38
C TYR A 56 49.09 -13.22 9.91
N SER A 57 48.38 -14.26 9.47
CA SER A 57 47.91 -14.35 8.08
C SER A 57 46.72 -13.44 7.79
N PHE A 58 45.85 -13.14 8.77
CA PHE A 58 44.64 -12.33 8.56
C PHE A 58 44.85 -10.84 8.89
N LEU A 59 45.58 -10.51 9.97
CA LEU A 59 45.70 -9.13 10.46
C LEU A 59 46.94 -8.40 9.94
N ASN A 60 47.99 -9.12 9.50
CA ASN A 60 49.12 -8.47 8.84
C ASN A 60 48.95 -8.32 7.33
N GLN A 61 47.89 -8.91 6.75
CA GLN A 61 47.55 -8.64 5.37
C GLN A 61 46.73 -7.35 5.32
N PRO A 62 47.12 -6.38 4.49
CA PRO A 62 46.38 -5.14 4.40
C PRO A 62 44.99 -5.40 3.81
N THR A 63 43.97 -4.72 4.35
CA THR A 63 42.54 -4.94 4.08
C THR A 63 42.19 -4.96 2.58
N TYR A 64 42.93 -4.21 1.76
CA TYR A 64 42.73 -4.21 0.31
C TYR A 64 43.01 -5.59 -0.33
N LYS A 65 43.94 -6.39 0.21
CA LYS A 65 44.21 -7.71 -0.36
C LYS A 65 43.08 -8.71 -0.11
N LEU A 66 42.41 -8.62 1.04
CA LEU A 66 41.31 -9.52 1.39
C LEU A 66 40.03 -9.25 0.60
N LEU A 67 39.78 -8.00 0.21
CA LEU A 67 38.52 -7.60 -0.43
C LEU A 67 38.69 -7.13 -1.86
N LEU A 68 39.70 -6.31 -2.16
CA LEU A 68 39.87 -5.70 -3.49
C LEU A 68 40.32 -6.73 -4.54
N PHE A 69 41.23 -7.64 -4.19
CA PHE A 69 41.68 -8.67 -5.14
C PHE A 69 40.55 -9.64 -5.53
N PRO A 70 39.76 -10.20 -4.58
CA PRO A 70 38.58 -10.99 -4.93
C PRO A 70 37.53 -10.22 -5.73
N LEU A 71 37.36 -8.93 -5.45
CA LEU A 71 36.42 -8.08 -6.19
C LEU A 71 36.86 -7.85 -7.64
N ILE A 72 38.15 -7.57 -7.85
CA ILE A 72 38.72 -7.43 -9.20
C ILE A 72 38.68 -8.79 -9.93
N GLY A 73 39.04 -9.88 -9.26
CA GLY A 73 38.97 -11.23 -9.82
C GLY A 73 37.55 -11.62 -10.22
N ALA A 74 36.55 -11.27 -9.40
CA ALA A 74 35.13 -11.44 -9.72
C ALA A 74 34.70 -10.63 -10.95
N GLY A 75 35.17 -9.38 -11.07
CA GLY A 75 34.93 -8.52 -12.23
C GLY A 75 35.56 -9.08 -13.51
N ILE A 76 36.81 -9.53 -13.43
CA ILE A 76 37.51 -10.21 -14.53
C ILE A 76 36.74 -11.48 -14.92
N TYR A 77 36.39 -12.34 -13.96
CA TYR A 77 35.62 -13.55 -14.23
C TYR A 77 34.29 -13.24 -14.92
N LEU A 78 33.53 -12.25 -14.43
CA LEU A 78 32.25 -11.85 -15.02
C LEU A 78 32.40 -11.37 -16.47
N TYR A 79 33.51 -10.70 -16.79
CA TYR A 79 33.82 -10.23 -18.14
C TYR A 79 34.31 -11.35 -19.08
N PHE A 80 35.20 -12.23 -18.60
CA PHE A 80 35.80 -13.30 -19.43
C PHE A 80 34.90 -14.53 -19.58
N TYR A 81 34.07 -14.84 -18.59
CA TYR A 81 33.16 -15.99 -18.62
C TYR A 81 32.24 -16.03 -19.87
N PRO A 82 31.54 -14.95 -20.26
CA PRO A 82 30.69 -14.99 -21.46
C PRO A 82 31.50 -15.23 -22.74
N ILE A 83 32.73 -14.71 -22.83
CA ILE A 83 33.62 -14.92 -23.98
C ILE A 83 33.98 -16.40 -24.09
N VAL A 84 34.50 -16.99 -23.02
CA VAL A 84 34.87 -18.42 -22.98
C VAL A 84 33.66 -19.31 -23.27
N LYS A 85 32.49 -18.98 -22.71
CA LYS A 85 31.25 -19.72 -22.95
C LYS A 85 30.82 -19.67 -24.41
N ASN A 86 30.99 -18.53 -25.08
CA ASN A 86 30.66 -18.41 -26.50
C ASN A 86 31.60 -19.24 -27.38
N GLU A 87 32.90 -19.20 -27.10
CA GLU A 87 33.90 -20.01 -27.81
C GLU A 87 33.62 -21.51 -27.66
N ILE A 88 33.29 -21.96 -26.45
CA ILE A 88 32.91 -23.36 -26.21
C ILE A 88 31.66 -23.74 -27.03
N LYS A 89 30.64 -22.86 -27.08
CA LYS A 89 29.44 -23.11 -27.89
C LYS A 89 29.76 -23.19 -29.38
N LEU A 90 30.59 -22.28 -29.89
CA LEU A 90 31.01 -22.27 -31.28
C LEU A 90 31.81 -23.53 -31.63
N TYR A 91 32.71 -23.95 -30.75
CA TYR A 91 33.46 -25.19 -30.88
C TYR A 91 32.54 -26.41 -30.89
N HIS A 92 31.54 -26.48 -30.01
CA HIS A 92 30.57 -27.57 -30.01
C HIS A 92 29.70 -27.56 -31.27
N ALA A 93 29.22 -26.40 -31.72
CA ALA A 93 28.40 -26.27 -32.92
C ALA A 93 29.16 -26.71 -34.19
N THR A 94 30.43 -26.31 -34.31
CA THR A 94 31.29 -26.73 -35.43
C THR A 94 31.58 -28.23 -35.39
N LYS A 95 31.90 -28.79 -34.22
CA LYS A 95 32.10 -30.24 -34.06
C LYS A 95 30.83 -31.04 -34.34
N GLN A 96 29.67 -30.53 -33.94
CA GLN A 96 28.39 -31.14 -34.23
C GLN A 96 28.10 -31.13 -35.74
N ALA A 97 28.29 -29.99 -36.41
CA ALA A 97 28.13 -29.91 -37.87
C ALA A 97 29.07 -30.85 -38.64
N GLU A 98 30.33 -30.97 -38.21
CA GLU A 98 31.28 -31.94 -38.78
C GLU A 98 30.81 -33.39 -38.58
N ASN A 99 30.32 -33.72 -37.38
CA ASN A 99 29.79 -35.04 -37.08
C ASN A 99 28.55 -35.36 -37.90
N ASP A 100 27.61 -34.42 -38.00
CA ASP A 100 26.39 -34.57 -38.80
C ASP A 100 26.72 -34.78 -40.27
N HIS A 101 27.70 -34.01 -40.81
CA HIS A 101 28.17 -34.20 -42.17
C HIS A 101 28.79 -35.59 -42.39
N ARG A 102 29.64 -36.05 -41.46
CA ARG A 102 30.25 -37.39 -41.52
C ARG A 102 29.22 -38.51 -41.40
N ILE A 103 28.18 -38.33 -40.59
CA ILE A 103 27.07 -39.27 -40.49
C ILE A 103 26.35 -39.30 -41.84
N LEU A 104 25.95 -38.15 -42.40
CA LEU A 104 25.28 -38.08 -43.71
C LEU A 104 26.10 -38.72 -44.84
N GLU A 105 27.42 -38.51 -44.88
CA GLU A 105 28.30 -39.16 -45.87
C GLU A 105 28.33 -40.68 -45.71
N LYS A 106 28.41 -41.19 -44.48
CA LYS A 106 28.39 -42.63 -44.21
C LYS A 106 27.01 -43.25 -44.47
N THR A 107 25.94 -42.49 -44.23
CA THR A 107 24.56 -42.97 -44.40
C THR A 107 24.05 -42.81 -45.83
N ARG A 108 24.73 -42.05 -46.72
CA ARG A 108 24.34 -41.88 -48.14
C ARG A 108 24.16 -43.19 -48.93
N GLY A 109 24.77 -44.29 -48.50
CA GLY A 109 24.62 -45.62 -49.10
C GLY A 109 23.76 -46.61 -48.28
N TYR A 110 23.39 -46.26 -47.04
CA TYR A 110 22.51 -47.07 -46.21
C TYR A 110 21.08 -46.55 -46.35
N SER A 111 20.20 -47.35 -46.95
CA SER A 111 18.77 -47.12 -46.82
C SER A 111 18.45 -47.09 -45.32
N ILE A 112 17.98 -45.96 -44.82
CA ILE A 112 17.38 -45.92 -43.47
C ILE A 112 16.30 -47.01 -43.49
N PRO A 113 16.31 -47.97 -42.54
CA PRO A 113 15.27 -48.95 -42.43
C PRO A 113 13.91 -48.24 -42.41
N LEU A 114 12.98 -48.67 -43.25
CA LEU A 114 11.67 -48.02 -43.39
C LEU A 114 10.98 -47.86 -42.03
N GLU A 115 11.21 -48.81 -41.12
CA GLU A 115 10.73 -48.82 -39.75
C GLU A 115 11.16 -47.57 -38.96
N ASN A 116 12.43 -47.17 -39.05
CA ASN A 116 12.94 -45.99 -38.34
C ASN A 116 12.33 -44.70 -38.89
N TYR A 117 12.05 -44.65 -40.20
CA TYR A 117 11.39 -43.51 -40.81
C TYR A 117 9.92 -43.40 -40.38
N ILE A 118 9.21 -44.53 -40.31
CA ILE A 118 7.84 -44.58 -39.80
C ILE A 118 7.79 -44.15 -38.34
N GLU A 119 8.72 -44.59 -37.50
CA GLU A 119 8.79 -44.17 -36.09
C GLU A 119 9.04 -42.67 -35.95
N GLN A 120 9.94 -42.09 -36.77
CA GLN A 120 10.16 -40.65 -36.79
C GLN A 120 8.91 -39.88 -37.23
N LEU A 121 8.19 -40.36 -38.25
CA LEU A 121 6.94 -39.75 -38.68
C LEU A 121 5.87 -39.78 -37.59
N ASP A 122 5.70 -40.92 -36.91
CA ASP A 122 4.77 -41.04 -35.77
C ASP A 122 5.17 -40.11 -34.61
N GLY A 123 6.47 -39.98 -34.34
CA GLY A 123 7.02 -39.00 -33.40
C GLY A 123 6.66 -37.56 -33.77
N PHE A 124 6.90 -37.17 -35.03
CA PHE A 124 6.56 -35.84 -35.54
C PHE A 124 5.05 -35.57 -35.50
N GLU A 125 4.20 -36.56 -35.79
CA GLU A 125 2.75 -36.40 -35.68
C GLU A 125 2.31 -36.21 -34.23
N LYS A 126 2.87 -36.96 -33.28
CA LYS A 126 2.61 -36.79 -31.85
C LYS A 126 3.05 -35.42 -31.35
N GLU A 127 4.25 -34.97 -31.71
CA GLU A 127 4.75 -33.64 -31.35
C GLU A 127 3.89 -32.54 -31.95
N LYS A 128 3.53 -32.64 -33.24
CA LYS A 128 2.64 -31.69 -33.91
C LYS A 128 1.28 -31.62 -33.24
N LYS A 129 0.71 -32.78 -32.85
CA LYS A 129 -0.55 -32.84 -32.11
C LYS A 129 -0.42 -32.20 -30.73
N SER A 130 0.61 -32.56 -29.96
CA SER A 130 0.87 -31.96 -28.65
C SER A 130 1.05 -30.44 -28.74
N LEU A 131 1.71 -29.95 -29.79
CA LEU A 131 1.88 -28.52 -30.01
C LEU A 131 0.56 -27.84 -30.37
N ALA A 132 -0.27 -28.47 -31.20
CA ALA A 132 -1.61 -27.99 -31.52
C ALA A 132 -2.49 -27.90 -30.26
N ASP A 133 -2.42 -28.91 -29.38
CA ASP A 133 -3.14 -28.93 -28.11
C ASP A 133 -2.68 -27.80 -27.19
N GLN A 134 -1.37 -27.57 -27.07
CA GLN A 134 -0.82 -26.45 -26.30
C GLN A 134 -1.22 -25.07 -26.86
N ILE A 135 -1.28 -24.93 -28.18
CA ILE A 135 -1.75 -23.69 -28.83
C ILE A 135 -3.23 -23.46 -28.52
N ALA A 136 -4.06 -24.51 -28.61
CA ALA A 136 -5.48 -24.42 -28.28
C ALA A 136 -5.69 -24.03 -26.80
N GLU A 137 -4.92 -24.61 -25.88
CA GLU A 137 -4.93 -24.24 -24.46
C GLU A 137 -4.52 -22.77 -24.25
N GLN A 138 -3.46 -22.30 -24.91
CA GLN A 138 -3.04 -20.90 -24.81
C GLN A 138 -4.09 -19.92 -25.36
N ILE A 139 -4.82 -20.29 -26.41
CA ILE A 139 -5.92 -19.49 -26.93
C ILE A 139 -7.02 -19.34 -25.87
N GLN A 140 -7.43 -20.44 -25.23
CA GLN A 140 -8.43 -20.40 -24.17
C GLN A 140 -7.98 -19.56 -22.97
N ILE A 141 -6.73 -19.72 -22.53
CA ILE A 141 -6.17 -18.90 -21.44
C ILE A 141 -6.17 -17.42 -21.82
N ARG A 142 -5.86 -17.09 -23.08
CA ARG A 142 -5.86 -15.71 -23.57
C ARG A 142 -7.27 -15.12 -23.62
N GLU A 143 -8.27 -15.89 -24.02
CA GLU A 143 -9.68 -15.47 -23.99
C GLU A 143 -10.15 -15.19 -22.55
N GLN A 144 -9.90 -16.13 -21.62
CA GLN A 144 -10.22 -15.92 -20.20
C GLN A 144 -9.53 -14.69 -19.62
N ARG A 145 -8.27 -14.44 -20.01
CA ARG A 145 -7.53 -13.25 -19.60
C ARG A 145 -8.17 -11.96 -20.13
N ASN A 146 -8.58 -11.95 -21.40
CA ASN A 146 -9.24 -10.78 -22.00
C ASN A 146 -10.59 -10.50 -21.32
N ASP A 147 -11.36 -11.54 -21.01
CA ASP A 147 -12.62 -11.41 -20.26
C ASP A 147 -12.39 -10.85 -18.85
N ALA A 148 -11.35 -11.33 -18.16
CA ALA A 148 -10.97 -10.81 -16.85
C ALA A 148 -10.54 -9.33 -16.92
N ILE A 149 -9.78 -8.94 -17.96
CA ILE A 149 -9.37 -7.55 -18.18
C ILE A 149 -10.60 -6.66 -18.45
N SER A 150 -11.54 -7.12 -19.28
CA SER A 150 -12.78 -6.39 -19.55
C SER A 150 -13.59 -6.19 -18.27
N LYS A 151 -13.80 -7.24 -17.46
CA LYS A 151 -14.48 -7.12 -16.16
C LYS A 151 -13.76 -6.20 -15.19
N ALA A 152 -12.42 -6.23 -15.15
CA ALA A 152 -11.63 -5.34 -14.32
C ALA A 152 -11.81 -3.86 -14.74
N SER A 153 -11.84 -3.58 -16.03
CA SER A 153 -12.09 -2.23 -16.55
C SER A 153 -13.50 -1.71 -16.20
N GLU A 154 -14.53 -2.57 -16.30
CA GLU A 154 -15.89 -2.22 -15.90
C GLU A 154 -16.00 -1.94 -14.39
N MET A 155 -15.32 -2.74 -13.56
CA MET A 155 -15.27 -2.52 -12.11
C MET A 155 -14.56 -1.19 -11.77
N GLN A 156 -13.49 -0.86 -12.48
CA GLN A 156 -12.77 0.40 -12.29
C GLN A 156 -13.64 1.61 -12.65
N GLU A 157 -14.43 1.52 -13.72
CA GLU A 157 -15.41 2.58 -14.07
C GLU A 157 -16.52 2.71 -13.03
N LYS A 158 -17.00 1.59 -12.46
CA LYS A 158 -17.97 1.64 -11.36
C LYS A 158 -17.38 2.27 -10.11
N LEU A 159 -16.12 1.97 -9.78
CA LEU A 159 -15.43 2.57 -8.64
C LEU A 159 -15.27 4.08 -8.82
N SER A 160 -14.84 4.55 -9.99
CA SER A 160 -14.70 5.98 -10.23
C SER A 160 -16.05 6.72 -10.14
N LYS A 161 -17.14 6.13 -10.63
CA LYS A 161 -18.50 6.68 -10.48
C LYS A 161 -18.96 6.74 -9.02
N LEU A 162 -18.62 5.73 -8.22
CA LEU A 162 -18.92 5.72 -6.79
C LEU A 162 -18.09 6.76 -6.03
N GLU A 163 -16.82 6.93 -6.39
CA GLU A 163 -15.95 7.94 -5.81
C GLU A 163 -16.46 9.36 -6.11
N THR A 164 -16.86 9.65 -7.34
CA THR A 164 -17.46 10.95 -7.69
C THR A 164 -18.77 11.18 -6.94
N SER A 165 -19.65 10.18 -6.87
CA SER A 165 -20.90 10.30 -6.13
C SER A 165 -20.67 10.51 -4.63
N ASN A 166 -19.66 9.88 -4.04
CA ASN A 166 -19.30 10.08 -2.63
C ASN A 166 -18.73 11.49 -2.40
N ALA A 167 -17.90 11.98 -3.32
CA ALA A 167 -17.40 13.35 -3.28
C ALA A 167 -18.54 14.38 -3.37
N ASP A 168 -19.52 14.17 -4.25
CA ASP A 168 -20.70 15.02 -4.39
C ASP A 168 -21.54 15.02 -3.11
N LEU A 169 -21.80 13.85 -2.53
CA LEU A 169 -22.53 13.74 -1.25
C LEU A 169 -21.77 14.43 -0.10
N GLN A 170 -20.45 14.37 -0.07
CA GLN A 170 -19.64 15.09 0.91
C GLN A 170 -19.72 16.61 0.70
N ALA A 171 -19.71 17.08 -0.54
CA ALA A 171 -19.93 18.48 -0.87
C ALA A 171 -21.33 18.95 -0.44
N GLU A 172 -22.37 18.15 -0.67
CA GLU A 172 -23.72 18.43 -0.20
C GLU A 172 -23.79 18.47 1.33
N LEU A 173 -23.19 17.51 2.02
CA LEU A 173 -23.15 17.48 3.49
C LEU A 173 -22.44 18.70 4.06
N THR A 174 -21.32 19.12 3.47
CA THR A 174 -20.58 20.32 3.91
C THR A 174 -21.37 21.61 3.63
N ASN A 175 -22.08 21.69 2.50
CA ASN A 175 -22.99 22.79 2.19
C ASN A 175 -24.17 22.85 3.18
N ILE A 176 -24.80 21.70 3.49
CA ILE A 176 -25.88 21.65 4.49
C ILE A 176 -25.36 22.07 5.87
N LYS A 177 -24.16 21.64 6.26
CA LYS A 177 -23.53 22.05 7.53
C LYS A 177 -23.25 23.55 7.58
N SER A 178 -22.71 24.13 6.50
CA SER A 178 -22.43 25.57 6.46
C SER A 178 -23.73 26.39 6.46
N LEU A 179 -24.77 25.93 5.74
CA LEU A 179 -26.10 26.52 5.78
C LEU A 179 -26.70 26.46 7.19
N ASN A 180 -26.63 25.30 7.85
CA ASN A 180 -27.13 25.12 9.21
C ASN A 180 -26.44 26.09 10.19
N ASN A 181 -25.10 26.15 10.15
CA ASN A 181 -24.36 27.09 11.00
C ASN A 181 -24.74 28.54 10.69
N SER A 182 -24.85 28.92 9.41
CA SER A 182 -25.21 30.29 9.01
C SER A 182 -26.64 30.70 9.37
N MET A 183 -27.56 29.75 9.53
CA MET A 183 -28.96 30.03 9.91
C MET A 183 -29.09 30.36 11.39
N VAL A 184 -28.21 29.80 12.22
CA VAL A 184 -28.31 29.90 13.68
C VAL A 184 -27.29 30.90 14.23
N ASN A 185 -26.17 31.11 13.55
CA ASN A 185 -25.16 32.11 13.92
C ASN A 185 -25.77 33.53 13.95
N GLY A 186 -25.49 34.25 15.03
CA GLY A 186 -25.93 35.63 15.23
C GLY A 186 -26.36 35.94 16.66
N ILE A 187 -26.83 37.17 16.85
CA ILE A 187 -27.31 37.67 18.14
C ILE A 187 -28.82 37.44 18.27
N TRP A 188 -29.18 36.63 19.25
CA TRP A 188 -30.55 36.37 19.66
C TRP A 188 -30.90 37.20 20.89
N LYS A 189 -32.16 37.63 21.04
CA LYS A 189 -32.64 38.11 22.34
C LYS A 189 -33.68 37.14 22.90
N ALA A 190 -33.40 36.66 24.10
CA ALA A 190 -34.25 35.77 24.86
C ALA A 190 -35.04 36.59 25.89
N ASP A 191 -36.35 36.56 25.81
CA ASP A 191 -37.28 37.05 26.82
C ASP A 191 -37.65 35.87 27.73
N LEU A 192 -37.04 35.82 28.91
CA LEU A 192 -37.20 34.75 29.89
C LEU A 192 -38.35 35.12 30.82
N THR A 193 -39.42 34.31 30.88
CA THR A 193 -40.51 34.50 31.84
C THR A 193 -40.45 33.42 32.92
N TYR A 194 -40.15 33.84 34.14
CA TYR A 194 -40.04 32.96 35.30
C TYR A 194 -41.44 32.62 35.88
N GLU A 195 -41.51 31.64 36.78
CA GLU A 195 -42.78 31.17 37.36
C GLU A 195 -43.51 32.25 38.18
N ASP A 196 -42.77 33.23 38.69
CA ASP A 196 -43.29 34.40 39.41
C ASP A 196 -43.82 35.51 38.47
N ASN A 197 -43.92 35.23 37.17
CA ASN A 197 -44.25 36.19 36.10
C ASN A 197 -43.26 37.35 35.94
N THR A 198 -42.07 37.29 36.53
CA THR A 198 -41.02 38.25 36.19
C THR A 198 -40.44 37.92 34.82
N SER A 199 -40.11 38.95 34.05
CA SER A 199 -39.55 38.83 32.70
C SER A 199 -38.17 39.47 32.61
N GLU A 200 -37.19 38.77 32.04
CA GLU A 200 -35.83 39.28 31.84
C GLU A 200 -35.41 39.11 30.37
N ILE A 201 -34.92 40.19 29.75
CA ILE A 201 -34.40 40.15 28.39
C ILE A 201 -32.89 39.93 28.43
N GLN A 202 -32.44 38.80 27.90
CA GLN A 202 -31.02 38.47 27.75
C GLN A 202 -30.58 38.49 26.29
N LYS A 203 -29.34 38.92 26.04
CA LYS A 203 -28.69 38.81 24.74
C LYS A 203 -27.92 37.49 24.69
N TRP A 204 -28.25 36.63 23.73
CA TRP A 204 -27.57 35.36 23.51
C TRP A 204 -26.83 35.45 22.18
N GLU A 205 -25.62 34.93 22.14
CA GLU A 205 -24.78 34.93 20.94
C GLU A 205 -24.56 33.49 20.50
N PHE A 206 -24.81 33.23 19.23
CA PHE A 206 -24.59 31.93 18.65
C PHE A 206 -23.48 32.03 17.62
N GLU A 207 -22.41 31.28 17.84
CA GLU A 207 -21.24 31.24 16.96
C GLU A 207 -20.70 29.81 16.93
N ASP A 208 -20.54 29.25 15.73
CA ASP A 208 -19.92 27.94 15.50
C ASP A 208 -20.45 26.80 16.38
N SER A 209 -21.78 26.69 16.48
CA SER A 209 -22.47 25.69 17.32
C SER A 209 -22.33 25.90 18.83
N VAL A 210 -21.81 27.05 19.26
CA VAL A 210 -21.75 27.44 20.68
C VAL A 210 -22.75 28.54 20.92
N LEU A 211 -23.67 28.30 21.85
CA LEU A 211 -24.61 29.28 22.37
C LEU A 211 -24.04 29.89 23.65
N THR A 212 -23.63 31.16 23.58
CA THR A 212 -23.13 31.93 24.72
C THR A 212 -24.25 32.81 25.28
N THR A 213 -24.59 32.57 26.54
CA THR A 213 -25.48 33.42 27.35
C THR A 213 -24.65 34.30 28.28
N PRO A 214 -25.24 35.31 28.95
CA PRO A 214 -24.50 36.15 29.90
C PRO A 214 -23.85 35.38 31.06
N THR A 215 -24.30 34.16 31.33
CA THR A 215 -23.86 33.37 32.47
C THR A 215 -23.09 32.12 32.07
N ARG A 216 -23.34 31.55 30.89
CA ARG A 216 -22.90 30.19 30.51
C ARG A 216 -22.77 30.03 29.01
N SER A 217 -21.92 29.09 28.58
CA SER A 217 -21.84 28.64 27.20
C SER A 217 -22.35 27.21 27.07
N TYR A 218 -23.04 26.93 25.96
CA TYR A 218 -23.62 25.63 25.66
C TYR A 218 -23.16 25.18 24.28
N LEU A 219 -22.75 23.92 24.15
CA LEU A 219 -22.50 23.30 22.85
C LEU A 219 -23.82 22.77 22.30
N VAL A 220 -24.15 23.13 21.08
CA VAL A 220 -25.32 22.60 20.39
C VAL A 220 -24.91 21.33 19.67
N SER A 221 -25.37 20.19 20.18
CA SER A 221 -24.97 18.88 19.66
C SER A 221 -25.83 18.44 18.47
N ASP A 222 -27.10 18.83 18.44
CA ASP A 222 -28.02 18.46 17.37
C ASP A 222 -29.17 19.47 17.21
N PHE A 223 -29.69 19.58 15.99
CA PHE A 223 -30.90 20.31 15.65
C PHE A 223 -31.93 19.34 15.09
N PHE A 224 -33.13 19.34 15.65
CA PHE A 224 -34.23 18.53 15.14
C PHE A 224 -35.38 19.42 14.70
N VAL A 225 -36.01 19.11 13.57
CA VAL A 225 -37.27 19.73 13.16
C VAL A 225 -38.39 18.76 13.47
N LYS A 226 -39.42 19.22 14.18
CA LYS A 226 -40.60 18.41 14.46
C LYS A 226 -41.22 17.99 13.12
N ALA A 227 -41.73 16.76 13.02
CA ALA A 227 -42.24 16.20 11.76
C ALA A 227 -43.31 17.08 11.07
N ASP A 228 -44.09 17.84 11.85
CA ASP A 228 -45.12 18.78 11.36
C ASP A 228 -44.56 20.13 10.87
N LYS A 229 -43.24 20.33 10.91
CA LYS A 229 -42.52 21.58 10.58
C LYS A 229 -43.01 22.80 11.37
N SER A 230 -43.74 22.59 12.46
CA SER A 230 -44.30 23.66 13.30
C SER A 230 -43.29 24.15 14.34
N ALA A 231 -42.26 23.35 14.61
CA ALA A 231 -41.22 23.64 15.57
C ALA A 231 -39.88 23.07 15.12
N PHE A 232 -38.80 23.76 15.46
CA PHE A 232 -37.46 23.17 15.49
C PHE A 232 -36.99 23.10 16.94
N GLY A 233 -36.03 22.27 17.25
CA GLY A 233 -35.45 22.12 18.57
C GLY A 233 -33.95 21.93 18.46
N MET A 234 -33.26 22.12 19.56
CA MET A 234 -31.83 21.87 19.67
C MET A 234 -31.52 21.15 20.97
N HIS A 235 -30.53 20.27 20.94
CA HIS A 235 -29.95 19.64 22.12
C HIS A 235 -28.77 20.50 22.57
N LEU A 236 -28.86 21.02 23.80
CA LEU A 236 -27.77 21.78 24.42
C LEU A 236 -27.00 20.87 25.39
N ARG A 237 -25.67 20.88 25.28
CA ARG A 237 -24.76 20.30 26.28
C ARG A 237 -24.01 21.42 26.97
N PHE A 238 -23.89 21.33 28.29
CA PHE A 238 -23.17 22.32 29.07
C PHE A 238 -21.66 22.22 28.79
N LEU A 239 -21.02 23.35 28.46
CA LEU A 239 -19.56 23.47 28.38
C LEU A 239 -19.03 23.93 29.74
N GLU A 240 -18.21 23.09 30.38
CA GLU A 240 -17.46 23.48 31.56
C GLU A 240 -16.34 24.47 31.20
N ALA A 241 -15.83 25.23 32.18
CA ALA A 241 -14.79 26.25 31.97
C ALA A 241 -13.47 25.69 31.38
N ASN A 242 -13.26 24.38 31.46
CA ASN A 242 -12.13 23.65 30.86
C ASN A 242 -12.40 23.19 29.40
N GLY A 243 -13.57 23.50 28.84
CA GLY A 243 -14.01 23.07 27.51
C GLY A 243 -14.57 21.64 27.45
N ALA A 244 -14.69 20.93 28.57
CA ALA A 244 -15.31 19.60 28.62
C ALA A 244 -16.85 19.71 28.63
N ALA A 245 -17.52 18.88 27.82
CA ALA A 245 -18.97 18.82 27.80
C ALA A 245 -19.51 17.85 28.86
N ARG A 246 -20.53 18.26 29.63
CA ARG A 246 -21.28 17.32 30.49
C ARG A 246 -22.22 16.45 29.65
N PRO A 247 -22.47 15.19 30.06
CA PRO A 247 -23.35 14.27 29.34
C PRO A 247 -24.84 14.66 29.41
N ASP A 248 -25.23 15.59 30.29
CA ASP A 248 -26.62 16.02 30.44
C ASP A 248 -27.05 16.89 29.24
N GLU A 249 -27.96 16.34 28.43
CA GLU A 249 -28.56 17.04 27.29
C GLU A 249 -29.86 17.74 27.71
N ILE A 250 -29.95 19.03 27.40
CA ILE A 250 -31.15 19.82 27.64
C ILE A 250 -31.85 20.07 26.29
N PRO A 251 -33.01 19.45 26.02
CA PRO A 251 -33.76 19.73 24.80
C PRO A 251 -34.47 21.09 24.89
N VAL A 252 -34.25 21.93 23.89
CA VAL A 252 -34.87 23.26 23.74
C VAL A 252 -35.74 23.24 22.49
N ILE A 253 -37.03 23.55 22.59
CA ILE A 253 -37.98 23.51 21.46
C ILE A 253 -38.50 24.91 21.11
N PHE A 254 -38.35 25.30 19.85
CA PHE A 254 -38.76 26.56 19.23
C PHE A 254 -40.01 26.35 18.37
N LYS A 255 -41.13 27.01 18.65
CA LYS A 255 -42.30 27.00 17.76
C LYS A 255 -42.24 28.15 16.75
N LYS A 256 -42.73 27.91 15.53
CA LYS A 256 -42.82 28.86 14.41
C LYS A 256 -43.56 30.16 14.76
N SER A 257 -44.39 30.16 15.79
CA SER A 257 -45.11 31.35 16.29
C SER A 257 -44.24 32.33 17.11
N GLY A 258 -42.91 32.19 17.11
CA GLY A 258 -42.02 33.02 17.94
C GLY A 258 -42.21 32.82 19.44
N ARG A 259 -42.68 31.62 19.84
CA ARG A 259 -42.85 31.21 21.24
C ARG A 259 -42.02 29.96 21.47
N ILE A 260 -41.20 29.97 22.51
CA ILE A 260 -40.30 28.87 22.83
C ILE A 260 -40.86 28.15 24.05
N TRP A 261 -40.58 26.86 24.15
CA TRP A 261 -40.92 26.07 25.32
C TRP A 261 -39.69 25.27 25.67
N VAL A 262 -39.05 25.65 26.78
CA VAL A 262 -37.93 24.89 27.34
C VAL A 262 -38.47 24.12 28.53
N SER A 263 -38.59 22.80 28.37
CA SER A 263 -38.93 21.90 29.46
C SER A 263 -37.65 21.56 30.22
N ALA A 264 -37.09 22.53 30.93
CA ALA A 264 -35.91 22.33 31.74
C ALA A 264 -36.10 22.90 33.14
N GLY A 265 -37.25 22.72 33.79
CA GLY A 265 -37.46 23.15 35.19
C GLY A 265 -37.24 24.65 35.51
N PHE A 266 -37.04 25.52 34.50
CA PHE A 266 -36.62 26.93 34.66
C PHE A 266 -37.65 27.95 34.10
N GLY A 267 -38.92 27.58 33.93
CA GLY A 267 -39.98 28.51 33.47
C GLY A 267 -40.16 28.58 31.94
N LYS A 268 -40.96 29.54 31.47
CA LYS A 268 -41.32 29.69 30.04
C LYS A 268 -40.40 30.70 29.37
N ILE A 269 -39.69 30.28 28.33
CA ILE A 269 -38.76 31.14 27.60
C ILE A 269 -39.38 31.56 26.27
N ARG A 270 -39.24 32.81 25.85
CA ARG A 270 -39.63 33.32 24.54
C ARG A 270 -38.41 33.98 23.90
N MET A 271 -37.78 33.39 22.88
CA MET A 271 -36.73 34.09 22.13
C MET A 271 -37.26 34.69 20.84
N ILE A 272 -36.70 35.83 20.49
CA ILE A 272 -36.92 36.53 19.23
C ILE A 272 -35.53 36.83 18.65
N MET A 273 -35.28 36.41 17.42
CA MET A 273 -34.06 36.80 16.70
C MET A 273 -34.17 38.29 16.39
N LEU A 274 -33.28 39.11 16.96
CA LEU A 274 -33.44 40.57 16.88
C LEU A 274 -32.62 41.25 15.83
N THR A 275 -31.57 40.62 15.34
CA THR A 275 -30.86 41.15 14.18
C THR A 275 -30.06 40.03 13.56
N ARG A 276 -30.37 39.73 12.29
CA ARG A 276 -29.41 39.12 11.40
C ARG A 276 -28.55 40.28 10.93
N GLU A 277 -27.42 40.54 11.59
CA GLU A 277 -26.41 41.35 10.92
C GLU A 277 -26.08 40.58 9.64
N ARG A 278 -26.60 41.05 8.50
CA ARG A 278 -26.07 40.65 7.20
C ARG A 278 -24.67 41.24 7.17
N THR A 279 -23.68 40.49 7.61
CA THR A 279 -22.32 40.68 7.13
C THR A 279 -22.42 40.52 5.60
N ASN A 280 -22.47 41.65 4.89
CA ASN A 280 -22.44 41.69 3.43
C ASN A 280 -21.09 41.13 2.99
N LEU A 281 -21.01 39.83 2.77
CA LEU A 281 -19.83 39.11 2.27
C LEU A 281 -19.56 39.36 0.77
N TYR A 282 -20.10 40.41 0.17
CA TYR A 282 -19.95 40.75 -1.25
C TYR A 282 -19.23 42.09 -1.54
N ASP A 283 -18.74 42.83 -0.54
CA ASP A 283 -18.10 44.14 -0.75
C ASP A 283 -16.55 44.14 -0.75
N THR A 284 -15.90 42.98 -0.87
CA THR A 284 -14.44 42.89 -1.08
C THR A 284 -14.11 42.12 -2.35
N ALA A 285 -14.50 42.68 -3.49
CA ALA A 285 -13.90 42.40 -4.80
C ALA A 285 -13.80 43.72 -5.57
N ALA A 286 -12.76 44.49 -5.25
CA ALA A 286 -12.19 45.57 -6.06
C ALA A 286 -10.67 45.41 -6.04
#